data_AF-A0A1F4HF78-F1
#
_entry.id   AF-A0A1F4HF78-F1
#
_cell.length_a   1.000
_cell.length_b   1.000
_cell.length_c   1.000
_cell.angle_alpha   90.00
_cell.angle_beta   90.00
_cell.angle_gamma   90.00
#
_symmetry.space_group_name_H-M   'P 1'
#
loop_
_entity.id
_entity.type
_entity.pdbx_description
1 polymer ?
#
loop_
_entity_poly.entity_id
_entity_poly.type
_entity_poly.pdbx_seq_one_letter_code
_entity_poly.pdbx_strand_id
1 'polypeptide(L)'
;MQKNFRARYDGEPEVPTVREAGGPPQFEVETWGGLLAPKAVAPALARRLSADFAKALGEPAVRERFRALGFEAKASSPDEMAVLIRSESVRYGDLVKKIGITAD
;
A
#
# COMPACT_ATOMS: atom_id res chain seq x y z
N MET A 1 5.46 8.36 0.42
CA MET A 1 5.18 7.19 1.29
C MET A 1 6.11 6.03 0.89
N GLN A 2 7.38 6.04 1.33
CA GLN A 2 8.44 5.21 0.73
C GLN A 2 9.54 4.82 1.74
N LYS A 3 9.16 4.47 2.99
CA LYS A 3 10.17 4.23 4.05
C LYS A 3 10.34 2.78 4.51
N ASN A 4 9.41 1.85 4.25
CA ASN A 4 9.45 0.53 4.91
C ASN A 4 9.53 -0.71 3.99
N PHE A 5 9.38 -0.58 2.68
CA PHE A 5 9.35 -1.72 1.74
C PHE A 5 10.64 -2.54 1.63
N ARG A 6 11.71 -2.03 2.26
CA ARG A 6 13.05 -2.58 2.27
C ARG A 6 13.39 -3.32 3.56
N ALA A 7 12.48 -3.27 4.54
CA ALA A 7 12.63 -3.91 5.83
C ALA A 7 11.77 -5.18 5.88
N ARG A 8 12.10 -6.08 6.82
CA ARG A 8 11.26 -7.25 7.11
C ARG A 8 9.91 -6.81 7.64
N TYR A 9 8.90 -7.67 7.48
CA TYR A 9 7.60 -7.44 8.10
C TYR A 9 7.72 -7.63 9.61
N ASP A 10 7.28 -6.65 10.40
CA ASP A 10 7.39 -6.70 11.87
C ASP A 10 6.66 -7.90 12.51
N GLY A 11 5.64 -8.44 11.83
CA GLY A 11 4.92 -9.64 12.30
C GLY A 11 5.66 -10.95 12.08
N GLU A 12 6.69 -10.97 11.22
CA GLU A 12 7.49 -12.16 10.87
C GLU A 12 8.97 -11.75 10.69
N PRO A 13 9.64 -11.27 11.75
CA PRO A 13 10.98 -10.66 11.67
C PRO A 13 12.09 -11.66 11.33
N GLU A 14 11.84 -12.96 11.44
CA GLU A 14 12.77 -14.02 11.04
C GLU A 14 12.75 -14.29 9.54
N VAL A 15 11.68 -13.89 8.84
CA VAL A 15 11.55 -14.09 7.39
C VAL A 15 12.35 -13.01 6.64
N PRO A 16 13.36 -13.39 5.84
CA PRO A 16 14.14 -12.42 5.07
C PRO A 16 13.33 -11.84 3.92
N THR A 17 13.56 -10.57 3.60
CA THR A 17 13.12 -9.99 2.33
C THR A 17 13.80 -10.67 1.14
N VAL A 18 13.22 -10.58 -0.06
CA VAL A 18 13.83 -11.13 -1.29
C VAL A 18 15.26 -10.63 -1.51
N ARG A 19 15.51 -9.36 -1.18
CA ARG A 19 16.84 -8.76 -1.29
C ARG A 19 17.83 -9.35 -0.29
N GLU A 20 17.42 -9.56 0.97
CA GLU A 20 18.28 -10.21 1.98
C GLU A 20 18.59 -11.67 1.62
N ALA A 21 17.68 -12.34 0.91
CA ALA A 21 17.85 -13.70 0.41
C ALA A 21 18.74 -13.81 -0.85
N GLY A 22 19.37 -12.71 -1.29
CA GLY A 22 20.24 -12.69 -2.47
C GLY A 22 19.51 -12.47 -3.81
N GLY A 23 18.26 -12.04 -3.78
CA GLY A 23 17.49 -11.68 -4.96
C GLY A 23 17.96 -10.38 -5.63
N PRO A 24 17.37 -10.02 -6.79
CA PRO A 24 17.76 -8.82 -7.52
C PRO A 24 17.63 -7.56 -6.64
N PRO A 25 18.61 -6.65 -6.62
CA PRO A 25 18.59 -5.50 -5.72
C PRO A 25 17.35 -4.61 -5.83
N GLN A 26 16.74 -4.60 -7.03
CA GLN A 26 15.61 -3.73 -7.38
C GLN A 26 14.26 -4.46 -7.30
N PHE A 27 14.27 -5.71 -6.85
CA PHE A 27 13.05 -6.48 -6.64
C PHE A 27 12.38 -6.04 -5.35
N GLU A 28 11.21 -5.42 -5.48
CA GLU A 28 10.42 -4.92 -4.36
C GLU A 28 8.95 -4.92 -4.77
N VAL A 29 8.15 -5.84 -4.22
CA VAL A 29 6.72 -5.95 -4.51
C VAL A 29 5.98 -5.97 -3.19
N GLU A 30 5.05 -5.03 -3.02
CA GLU A 30 4.13 -5.01 -1.90
C GLU A 30 2.71 -4.89 -2.43
N THR A 31 1.78 -5.55 -1.76
CA THR A 31 0.35 -5.37 -2.01
C THR A 31 -0.17 -4.30 -1.05
N TRP A 32 -0.90 -3.32 -1.59
CA TRP A 32 -1.54 -2.27 -0.80
C TRP A 32 -3.06 -2.32 -0.96
N GLY A 33 -3.76 -1.86 0.07
CA GLY A 33 -5.20 -1.64 0.05
C GLY A 33 -5.52 -0.16 0.27
N GLY A 34 -6.59 0.32 -0.36
CA GLY A 34 -7.01 1.70 -0.25
C GLY A 34 -8.51 1.87 -0.45
N LEU A 35 -9.03 3.00 0.04
CA LEU A 35 -10.42 3.39 -0.15
C LEU A 35 -10.52 4.45 -1.23
N LEU A 36 -11.44 4.25 -2.16
CA LEU A 36 -11.73 5.17 -3.25
C LEU A 36 -13.14 5.73 -3.08
N ALA A 37 -13.31 6.99 -3.45
CA ALA A 37 -14.59 7.66 -3.47
C ALA A 37 -14.91 8.12 -4.90
N PRO A 38 -16.20 8.26 -5.28
CA PRO A 38 -16.57 8.83 -6.57
C PRO A 38 -15.96 10.22 -6.78
N LYS A 39 -15.61 10.55 -8.03
CA LYS A 39 -15.03 11.86 -8.39
C LYS A 39 -15.90 13.05 -7.97
N ALA A 40 -17.22 12.87 -7.88
CA ALA A 40 -18.17 13.90 -7.49
C ALA A 40 -18.19 14.21 -5.98
N VAL A 41 -17.51 13.43 -5.13
CA VAL A 41 -17.44 13.71 -3.70
C VAL A 41 -16.68 15.01 -3.45
N ALA A 42 -17.28 15.90 -2.66
CA ALA A 42 -16.68 17.18 -2.32
C ALA A 42 -15.32 17.00 -1.61
N PRO A 43 -14.28 17.80 -1.94
CA PRO A 43 -12.94 17.63 -1.36
C PRO A 43 -12.91 17.70 0.18
N ALA A 44 -13.75 18.56 0.77
CA ALA A 44 -13.86 18.66 2.22
C ALA A 44 -14.40 17.36 2.86
N LEU A 45 -15.37 16.71 2.22
CA LEU A 45 -15.91 15.43 2.70
C LEU A 45 -14.87 14.32 2.55
N ALA A 46 -14.15 14.26 1.43
CA ALA A 46 -13.08 13.28 1.23
C ALA A 46 -11.98 13.41 2.29
N ARG A 47 -11.58 14.64 2.63
CA ARG A 47 -10.61 14.89 3.71
C ARG A 47 -11.13 14.46 5.08
N ARG A 48 -12.40 14.75 5.39
CA ARG A 48 -13.03 14.30 6.64
C ARG A 48 -13.04 12.78 6.75
N LEU A 49 -13.47 12.07 5.69
CA LEU A 49 -13.47 10.61 5.66
C LEU A 49 -12.06 10.05 5.84
N SER A 50 -11.07 10.58 5.13
CA SER A 50 -9.66 10.18 5.30
C SER A 50 -9.17 10.37 6.74
N ALA A 51 -9.54 11.47 7.40
CA ALA A 51 -9.20 11.71 8.80
C ALA A 51 -9.88 10.70 9.74
N ASP A 52 -11.15 10.37 9.49
CA ASP A 52 -11.88 9.39 10.31
C ASP A 52 -11.33 7.96 10.11
N PHE A 53 -10.95 7.58 8.89
CA PHE A 53 -10.23 6.32 8.63
C PHE A 53 -8.86 6.27 9.30
N ALA A 54 -8.12 7.38 9.29
CA ALA A 54 -6.82 7.46 9.96
C ALA A 54 -6.95 7.22 11.47
N LYS A 55 -8.02 7.73 12.11
CA LYS A 55 -8.31 7.46 13.52
C LYS A 55 -8.61 5.98 13.74
N ALA A 56 -9.50 5.39 12.93
CA ALA A 56 -9.87 3.98 13.05
C ALA A 56 -8.67 3.04 12.87
N LEU A 57 -7.79 3.29 11.90
CA LEU A 57 -6.53 2.54 11.71
C LEU A 57 -5.53 2.75 12.84
N GLY A 58 -5.71 3.80 13.65
CA GLY A 58 -4.94 4.05 14.87
C GLY A 58 -5.40 3.20 16.07
N GLU A 59 -6.61 2.65 16.03
CA GLU A 59 -7.17 1.89 17.15
C GLU A 59 -6.42 0.56 17.37
N PRO A 60 -6.05 0.21 18.61
CA PRO A 60 -5.31 -1.02 18.89
C PRO A 60 -5.99 -2.27 18.34
N ALA A 61 -7.31 -2.41 18.52
CA ALA A 61 -8.06 -3.57 18.05
C ALA A 61 -8.02 -3.71 16.52
N VAL A 62 -8.08 -2.59 15.79
CA VAL A 62 -7.97 -2.59 14.32
C VAL A 62 -6.55 -2.97 13.90
N ARG A 63 -5.53 -2.41 14.55
CA ARG A 63 -4.12 -2.75 14.28
C ARG A 63 -3.82 -4.22 14.53
N GLU A 64 -4.30 -4.77 15.64
CA GLU A 64 -4.15 -6.20 15.94
C GLU A 64 -4.86 -7.07 14.91
N ARG A 65 -6.07 -6.69 14.48
CA ARG A 65 -6.79 -7.44 13.45
C ARG A 65 -6.06 -7.44 12.12
N PHE A 66 -5.50 -6.30 11.70
CA PHE A 66 -4.69 -6.21 10.48
C PHE A 66 -3.44 -7.08 10.59
N ARG A 67 -2.72 -7.00 11.72
CA ARG A 67 -1.53 -7.84 11.96
C ARG A 67 -1.86 -9.33 11.93
N ALA A 68 -2.96 -9.75 12.54
CA ALA A 68 -3.42 -11.13 12.52
C ALA A 68 -3.77 -11.64 11.10
N LEU A 69 -4.00 -10.73 10.15
CA LEU A 69 -4.24 -11.03 8.74
C LEU A 69 -2.98 -10.86 7.87
N GLY A 70 -1.82 -10.55 8.47
CA GLY A 70 -0.56 -10.31 7.75
C GLY A 70 -0.44 -8.93 7.11
N PHE A 71 -1.25 -7.96 7.53
CA PHE A 71 -1.23 -6.58 7.01
C PHE A 71 -0.68 -5.59 8.03
N GLU A 72 -0.20 -4.45 7.54
CA GLU A 72 0.10 -3.27 8.35
C GLU A 72 -1.07 -2.26 8.21
N ALA A 73 -1.66 -1.85 9.34
CA ALA A 73 -2.68 -0.80 9.35
C ALA A 73 -2.02 0.58 9.14
N LYS A 74 -2.04 1.06 7.90
CA LYS A 74 -1.39 2.31 7.49
C LYS A 74 -2.38 3.33 6.96
N ALA A 75 -2.38 4.50 7.58
CA ALA A 75 -3.17 5.64 7.11
C ALA A 75 -2.40 6.45 6.05
N SER A 76 -3.16 7.10 5.17
CA SER A 76 -2.67 8.04 4.18
C SER A 76 -3.59 9.26 4.09
N SER A 77 -3.05 10.38 3.62
CA SER A 77 -3.87 11.46 3.06
C SER A 77 -4.43 11.07 1.68
N PRO A 78 -5.46 11.78 1.17
CA PRO A 78 -5.96 11.57 -0.18
C PRO A 78 -4.90 11.82 -1.26
N ASP A 79 -4.03 12.81 -1.05
CA ASP A 79 -2.98 13.18 -2.01
C ASP A 79 -1.89 12.10 -2.07
N GLU A 80 -1.49 11.54 -0.93
CA GLU A 80 -0.54 10.43 -0.88
C GLU A 80 -1.09 9.17 -1.54
N MET A 81 -2.38 8.85 -1.32
CA MET A 81 -3.05 7.74 -2.00
C MET A 81 -3.09 7.96 -3.52
N ALA A 82 -3.39 9.19 -3.96
CA ALA A 82 -3.39 9.52 -5.38
C ALA A 82 -2.00 9.40 -6.02
N VAL A 83 -0.93 9.75 -5.28
CA VAL A 83 0.45 9.52 -5.72
C VAL A 83 0.75 8.03 -5.85
N LEU A 84 0.38 7.22 -4.85
CA LEU A 84 0.60 5.77 -4.86
C LEU A 84 -0.08 5.10 -6.06
N ILE A 85 -1.36 5.40 -6.29
CA ILE A 85 -2.13 4.87 -7.42
C ILE A 85 -1.44 5.21 -8.74
N ARG A 86 -1.02 6.47 -8.93
CA ARG A 86 -0.34 6.89 -10.16
C ARG A 86 0.99 6.18 -10.35
N SER A 87 1.84 6.11 -9.32
CA SER A 87 3.16 5.48 -9.44
C SER A 87 3.05 3.99 -9.73
N GLU A 88 2.14 3.28 -9.06
CA GLU A 88 1.95 1.85 -9.24
C GLU A 88 1.31 1.54 -10.60
N SER A 89 0.35 2.36 -11.04
CA SER A 89 -0.25 2.23 -12.38
C SER A 89 0.78 2.37 -13.49
N VAL A 90 1.69 3.35 -13.39
CA VAL A 90 2.79 3.52 -14.36
C VAL A 90 3.73 2.33 -14.30
N ARG A 91 4.21 1.98 -13.11
CA ARG A 91 5.16 0.87 -12.90
C ARG A 91 4.66 -0.46 -13.48
N TYR A 92 3.44 -0.85 -13.13
CA TYR A 92 2.88 -2.12 -13.61
C TYR A 92 2.40 -2.02 -15.05
N GLY A 93 1.87 -0.88 -15.49
CA GLY A 93 1.50 -0.65 -16.89
C GLY A 93 2.68 -0.81 -17.84
N ASP A 94 3.84 -0.28 -17.48
CA ASP A 94 5.08 -0.44 -18.25
C ASP A 94 5.58 -1.88 -18.23
N LEU A 95 5.50 -2.55 -17.07
CA LEU A 95 5.88 -3.95 -16.94
C LEU A 95 5.02 -4.85 -17.81
N VAL A 96 3.68 -4.75 -17.72
CA VAL A 96 2.72 -5.55 -18.49
C VAL A 96 2.97 -5.42 -19.99
N LYS A 97 3.17 -4.19 -20.49
CA LYS A 97 3.50 -3.94 -21.90
C LYS A 97 4.83 -4.57 -22.30
N LYS A 98 5.86 -4.44 -21.46
CA LYS A 98 7.19 -4.95 -21.73
C LYS A 98 7.23 -6.48 -21.88
N ILE A 99 6.42 -7.19 -21.11
CA ILE A 99 6.42 -8.67 -21.09
C ILE A 99 5.25 -9.31 -21.82
N GLY A 100 4.40 -8.52 -22.47
CA GLY A 100 3.31 -9.02 -23.33
C GLY A 100 2.17 -9.70 -22.56
N ILE A 101 1.91 -9.33 -21.31
CA ILE A 101 0.76 -9.84 -20.54
C ILE A 101 -0.51 -9.14 -21.00
N THR A 102 -1.60 -9.89 -21.11
CA THR A 102 -2.96 -9.37 -21.34
C THR A 102 -3.89 -9.92 -20.25
N ALA A 103 -4.93 -9.15 -19.92
CA ALA A 103 -6.12 -9.70 -19.29
C ALA A 103 -7.08 -10.06 -20.42
N ASP A 104 -7.75 -11.21 -20.30
CA ASP A 104 -8.64 -11.85 -21.28
C ASP A 104 -9.47 -10.89 -22.17
#